data_AF-A0A257X9J9-F1
#
_entry.id   AF-A0A257X9J9-F1
#
_cell.length_a   1.000
_cell.length_b   1.000
_cell.length_c   1.000
_cell.angle_alpha   90.00
_cell.angle_beta   90.00
_cell.angle_gamma   90.00
#
_symmetry.space_group_name_H-M   'P 1'
#
loop_
_entity.id
_entity.type
_entity.pdbx_description
1 polymer ?
#
loop_
_entity_poly.entity_id
_entity_poly.type
_entity_poly.pdbx_seq_one_letter_code
_entity_poly.pdbx_strand_id
1 'polypeptide(L)'
;MHPLLPYSPPTITRHLSGQNSAANRNRHAHGLNKDVCERIDGVPVADFAARFGSPLFVFSERTLREKIQRAREAFESRYPNTRFAWSYKTNYLNAICRVFHSEGSIAEVVSEFEYEKARHNGVAGRDIIFNGPHKTRAGLELAVSEGAMIQVDNWDELLLLDTIAKEQNRSIDIAIRCWLDAGIQPVWSKFGFGVETGEAWRAIRRIAESKGRLRLQGLHTHIGTYILEPSAYKVAAEKLITLMERCRESYGWSLRYLNLGEIRRSHRQCPEHTAT
;
A
#
# COMPACT_ATOMS: atom_id res chain seq x y z
N MET A 1 45.16 21.35 1.47
CA MET A 1 43.84 21.80 1.97
C MET A 1 43.12 22.47 0.82
N HIS A 2 42.09 21.84 0.25
CA HIS A 2 41.27 22.47 -0.79
C HIS A 2 40.32 23.47 -0.14
N PRO A 3 40.23 24.73 -0.64
CA PRO A 3 39.31 25.70 -0.08
C PRO A 3 37.87 25.25 -0.32
N LEU A 4 37.06 25.27 0.75
CA LEU A 4 35.62 25.03 0.67
C LEU A 4 34.99 26.14 -0.19
N LEU A 5 34.30 25.74 -1.25
CA LEU A 5 33.56 26.68 -2.10
C LEU A 5 32.43 27.35 -1.30
N PRO A 6 32.15 28.63 -1.52
CA PRO A 6 31.05 29.33 -0.85
C PRO A 6 29.72 28.66 -1.16
N TYR A 7 28.89 28.47 -0.13
CA TYR A 7 27.54 27.94 -0.27
C TYR A 7 26.70 28.85 -1.15
N SER A 8 26.15 28.29 -2.23
CA SER A 8 25.13 28.94 -3.05
C SER A 8 23.79 28.26 -2.79
N PRO A 9 22.72 29.00 -2.43
CA PRO A 9 21.41 28.41 -2.24
C PRO A 9 20.91 27.77 -3.55
N PRO A 10 20.24 26.61 -3.48
CA PRO A 10 19.79 25.91 -4.68
C PRO A 10 18.71 26.74 -5.40
N THR A 11 18.91 26.99 -6.68
CA THR A 11 17.88 27.60 -7.54
C THR A 11 16.83 26.53 -7.87
N ILE A 12 15.58 26.74 -7.48
CA ILE A 12 14.46 25.91 -7.92
C ILE A 12 14.10 26.33 -9.34
N THR A 13 14.74 25.70 -10.32
CA THR A 13 14.36 25.85 -11.72
C THR A 13 13.15 24.96 -11.98
N ARG A 14 12.07 25.51 -12.55
CA ARG A 14 10.93 24.71 -13.01
C ARG A 14 11.41 23.78 -14.12
N HIS A 15 11.74 22.54 -13.76
CA HIS A 15 11.87 21.49 -14.76
C HIS A 15 10.49 21.29 -15.39
N LEU A 16 10.29 21.85 -16.58
CA LEU A 16 9.34 21.26 -17.51
C LEU A 16 9.80 19.82 -17.68
N SER A 17 9.02 18.92 -17.11
CA SER A 17 9.30 17.50 -17.08
C SER A 17 9.68 17.05 -18.49
N GLY A 18 10.90 16.53 -18.66
CA GLY A 18 11.24 15.77 -19.86
C GLY A 18 10.27 14.61 -20.02
N GLN A 19 10.01 14.20 -21.26
CA GLN A 19 8.98 13.23 -21.67
C GLN A 19 8.98 11.89 -20.87
N ASN A 20 10.06 11.58 -20.13
CA ASN A 20 10.23 10.33 -19.39
C ASN A 20 10.10 10.40 -17.85
N SER A 21 9.70 11.53 -17.26
CA SER A 21 9.43 11.56 -15.81
C SER A 21 8.17 10.77 -15.45
N ALA A 22 8.11 10.20 -14.23
CA ALA A 22 6.90 9.54 -13.72
C ALA A 22 5.66 10.46 -13.75
N ALA A 23 5.86 11.78 -13.64
CA ALA A 23 4.82 12.79 -13.79
C ALA A 23 4.30 12.92 -15.24
N ASN A 24 5.14 12.72 -16.26
CA ASN A 24 4.76 12.79 -17.68
C ASN A 24 4.12 11.52 -18.24
N ARG A 25 4.24 10.39 -17.53
CA ARG A 25 3.44 9.18 -17.85
C ARG A 25 1.95 9.37 -17.58
N ASN A 26 1.57 10.49 -16.96
CA ASN A 26 0.19 10.89 -16.76
C ASN A 26 -0.34 11.60 -18.02
N ARG A 27 -0.95 10.86 -18.96
CA ARG A 27 -1.69 11.44 -20.12
C ARG A 27 -2.92 12.27 -19.73
N HIS A 28 -3.19 12.41 -18.43
CA HIS A 28 -4.27 13.25 -17.90
C HIS A 28 -3.73 14.48 -17.14
N ALA A 29 -2.42 14.72 -17.14
CA ALA A 29 -1.82 15.99 -16.72
C ALA A 29 -1.93 17.03 -17.86
N HIS A 30 -3.14 17.26 -18.37
CA HIS A 30 -3.40 18.34 -19.31
C HIS A 30 -4.03 19.53 -18.57
N GLY A 31 -3.43 20.71 -18.74
CA GLY A 31 -3.96 22.01 -18.29
C GLY A 31 -3.55 22.42 -16.88
N LEU A 32 -2.41 23.12 -16.75
CA LEU A 32 -2.11 23.91 -15.55
C LEU A 32 -2.87 25.25 -15.61
N ASN A 33 -4.20 25.18 -15.55
CA ASN A 33 -5.02 26.30 -15.11
C ASN A 33 -5.79 25.78 -13.89
N LYS A 34 -5.06 25.62 -12.78
CA LYS A 34 -5.71 25.47 -11.49
C LYS A 34 -5.84 26.86 -10.91
N ASP A 35 -7.07 27.25 -10.58
CA ASP A 35 -7.31 28.45 -9.80
C ASP A 35 -6.41 28.46 -8.57
N VAL A 36 -5.86 29.63 -8.25
CA VAL A 36 -5.03 29.81 -7.05
C VAL A 36 -5.91 29.50 -5.85
N CYS A 37 -5.49 28.54 -5.02
CA CYS A 37 -6.15 28.25 -3.76
C CYS A 37 -5.76 29.35 -2.77
N GLU A 38 -6.66 30.30 -2.52
CA GLU A 38 -6.40 31.41 -1.60
C GLU A 38 -6.63 31.04 -0.13
N ARG A 39 -7.38 29.97 0.14
CA ARG A 39 -7.73 29.54 1.50
C ARG A 39 -7.72 28.01 1.64
N ILE A 40 -7.24 27.51 2.77
CA ILE A 40 -7.27 26.10 3.15
C ILE A 40 -7.99 25.98 4.50
N ASP A 41 -9.07 25.19 4.56
CA ASP A 41 -9.93 25.06 5.75
C ASP A 41 -10.35 26.41 6.36
N GLY A 42 -10.67 27.37 5.48
CA GLY A 42 -11.09 28.71 5.89
C GLY A 42 -9.95 29.66 6.28
N VAL A 43 -8.68 29.23 6.30
CA VAL A 43 -7.52 30.07 6.62
C VAL A 43 -6.83 30.57 5.35
N PRO A 44 -6.53 31.88 5.20
CA PRO A 44 -5.80 32.41 4.07
C PRO A 44 -4.42 31.78 3.89
N VAL A 45 -4.04 31.46 2.66
CA VAL A 45 -2.70 30.92 2.34
C VAL A 45 -1.59 31.93 2.64
N ALA A 46 -1.88 33.23 2.49
CA ALA A 46 -0.96 34.31 2.85
C ALA A 46 -0.56 34.26 4.34
N ASP A 47 -1.50 33.93 5.23
CA ASP A 47 -1.24 33.84 6.67
C ASP A 47 -0.28 32.69 6.99
N PHE A 48 -0.44 31.55 6.32
CA PHE A 48 0.49 30.42 6.44
C PHE A 48 1.89 30.79 5.92
N ALA A 49 1.98 31.44 4.76
CA ALA A 49 3.25 31.84 4.17
C ALA A 49 3.97 32.89 5.03
N ALA A 50 3.24 33.87 5.58
CA ALA A 50 3.80 34.88 6.48
C ALA A 50 4.32 34.26 7.78
N ARG A 51 3.61 33.27 8.34
CA ARG A 51 3.97 32.64 9.61
C ARG A 51 5.05 31.56 9.51
N PHE A 52 5.04 30.75 8.46
CA PHE A 52 5.89 29.55 8.33
C PHE A 52 6.90 29.62 7.17
N GLY A 53 6.87 30.67 6.36
CA GLY A 53 7.73 30.84 5.19
C GLY A 53 7.29 30.00 3.98
N SER A 54 8.09 30.03 2.92
CA SER A 54 7.87 29.26 1.69
C SER A 54 9.19 28.67 1.16
N PRO A 55 9.17 27.50 0.48
CA PRO A 55 7.99 26.68 0.15
C PRO A 55 7.40 25.95 1.37
N LEU A 56 6.06 25.83 1.40
CA LEU A 56 5.31 25.23 2.50
C LEU A 56 4.31 24.18 1.98
N PHE A 57 4.25 23.03 2.65
CA PHE A 57 3.20 22.03 2.44
C PHE A 57 2.16 22.15 3.55
N VAL A 58 0.91 22.41 3.15
CA VAL A 58 -0.24 22.49 4.07
C VAL A 58 -1.20 21.36 3.76
N PHE A 59 -1.64 20.64 4.80
CA PHE A 59 -2.58 19.54 4.70
C PHE A 59 -3.85 19.87 5.48
N SER A 60 -5.01 19.62 4.88
CA SER A 60 -6.31 19.70 5.55
C SER A 60 -6.62 18.38 6.23
N GLU A 61 -6.58 18.33 7.57
CA GLU A 61 -6.98 17.16 8.34
C GLU A 61 -8.44 16.79 8.07
N ARG A 62 -9.33 17.79 8.00
CA ARG A 62 -10.74 17.60 7.68
C ARG A 62 -10.91 16.86 6.35
N THR A 63 -10.18 17.27 5.31
CA THR A 63 -10.21 16.60 4.01
C THR A 63 -9.69 15.15 4.08
N LEU A 64 -8.68 14.87 4.91
CA LEU A 64 -8.17 13.51 5.11
C LEU A 64 -9.24 12.61 5.74
N ARG A 65 -9.91 13.09 6.81
CA ARG A 65 -10.99 12.37 7.51
C ARG A 65 -12.19 12.12 6.60
N GLU A 66 -12.67 13.15 5.91
CA GLU A 66 -13.79 13.04 4.95
C GLU A 66 -13.50 11.99 3.86
N LYS A 67 -12.24 11.89 3.39
CA LYS A 67 -11.85 10.92 2.36
C LYS A 67 -11.87 9.48 2.87
N ILE A 68 -11.33 9.22 4.06
CA ILE A 68 -11.33 7.85 4.60
C ILE A 68 -12.74 7.41 5.01
N GLN A 69 -13.55 8.31 5.57
CA GLN A 69 -14.94 8.02 5.94
C GLN A 69 -15.77 7.67 4.70
N ARG A 70 -15.68 8.47 3.63
CA ARG A 70 -16.36 8.17 2.36
C ARG A 70 -15.90 6.84 1.76
N ALA A 71 -14.61 6.52 1.86
CA ALA A 71 -14.10 5.25 1.40
C ALA A 71 -14.68 4.08 2.23
N ARG A 72 -14.75 4.22 3.56
CA ARG A 72 -15.35 3.21 4.45
C ARG A 72 -16.81 2.97 4.13
N GLU A 73 -17.62 4.03 4.05
CA GLU A 73 -19.05 3.95 3.74
C GLU A 73 -19.33 3.19 2.44
N ALA A 74 -18.48 3.40 1.42
CA ALA A 74 -18.59 2.73 0.12
C ALA A 74 -18.35 1.21 0.18
N PHE A 75 -17.60 0.71 1.18
CA PHE A 75 -17.32 -0.72 1.34
C PHE A 75 -18.16 -1.37 2.43
N GLU A 76 -18.32 -0.73 3.59
CA GLU A 76 -18.96 -1.31 4.78
C GLU A 76 -20.44 -1.63 4.53
N SER A 77 -21.11 -0.89 3.65
CA SER A 77 -22.49 -1.18 3.23
C SER A 77 -22.66 -2.55 2.54
N ARG A 78 -21.62 -3.07 1.91
CA ARG A 78 -21.67 -4.35 1.14
C ARG A 78 -20.78 -5.45 1.72
N TYR A 79 -19.71 -5.06 2.41
CA TYR A 79 -18.65 -5.91 2.94
C TYR A 79 -18.31 -5.49 4.38
N PRO A 80 -19.07 -5.95 5.38
CA PRO A 80 -18.91 -5.50 6.77
C PRO A 80 -17.56 -5.89 7.40
N ASN A 81 -16.85 -6.86 6.82
CA ASN A 81 -15.53 -7.32 7.29
C ASN A 81 -14.36 -6.66 6.53
N THR A 82 -14.56 -5.51 5.89
CA THR A 82 -13.49 -4.78 5.20
C THR A 82 -12.61 -4.03 6.20
N ARG A 83 -11.29 -4.20 6.07
CA ARG A 83 -10.29 -3.40 6.80
C ARG A 83 -9.58 -2.46 5.85
N PHE A 84 -9.38 -1.23 6.29
CA PHE A 84 -8.58 -0.23 5.58
C PHE A 84 -7.18 -0.18 6.17
N ALA A 85 -6.17 -0.18 5.30
CA ALA A 85 -4.77 -0.03 5.68
C ALA A 85 -4.20 1.24 5.07
N TRP A 86 -3.57 2.09 5.89
CA TRP A 86 -2.85 3.26 5.41
C TRP A 86 -1.45 2.86 4.97
N SER A 87 -1.13 3.07 3.69
CA SER A 87 0.19 2.80 3.13
C SER A 87 1.16 3.94 3.48
N TYR A 88 2.19 3.64 4.26
CA TYR A 88 3.11 4.65 4.77
C TYR A 88 3.92 5.34 3.66
N LYS A 89 4.19 4.61 2.57
CA LYS A 89 4.86 5.16 1.37
C LYS A 89 4.08 6.31 0.71
N THR A 90 2.76 6.41 0.95
CA THR A 90 1.94 7.50 0.42
C THR A 90 2.26 8.82 1.12
N ASN A 91 2.33 8.80 2.45
CA ASN A 91 2.84 9.90 3.28
C ASN A 91 3.10 9.39 4.70
N TYR A 92 4.36 9.36 5.11
CA TYR A 92 4.80 8.84 6.40
C TYR A 92 4.91 9.91 7.51
N LEU A 93 4.39 11.12 7.31
CA LEU A 93 4.35 12.12 8.37
C LEU A 93 3.47 11.61 9.51
N ASN A 94 4.02 11.60 10.74
CA ASN A 94 3.34 11.04 11.91
C ASN A 94 1.94 11.65 12.12
N ALA A 95 1.79 12.97 11.90
CA ALA A 95 0.50 13.64 12.00
C ALA A 95 -0.54 13.04 11.04
N ILE A 96 -0.17 12.79 9.78
CA ILE A 96 -1.06 12.22 8.77
C ILE A 96 -1.39 10.75 9.11
N CYS A 97 -0.38 9.95 9.47
CA CYS A 97 -0.61 8.56 9.87
C CYS A 97 -1.55 8.48 11.08
N ARG A 98 -1.35 9.31 12.10
CA ARG A 98 -2.21 9.36 13.30
C ARG A 98 -3.66 9.71 12.98
N VAL A 99 -3.91 10.60 12.00
CA VAL A 99 -5.27 10.88 11.53
C VAL A 99 -5.92 9.60 11.02
N PHE A 100 -5.28 8.88 10.09
CA PHE A 100 -5.84 7.64 9.54
C PHE A 100 -5.99 6.52 10.58
N HIS A 101 -5.04 6.38 11.51
CA HIS A 101 -5.15 5.41 12.61
C HIS A 101 -6.28 5.77 13.58
N SER A 102 -6.51 7.06 13.87
CA SER A 102 -7.65 7.51 14.67
C SER A 102 -9.00 7.24 13.98
N GLU A 103 -9.02 7.18 12.65
CA GLU A 103 -10.16 6.76 11.83
C GLU A 103 -10.21 5.24 11.64
N GLY A 104 -9.48 4.46 12.43
CA GLY A 104 -9.51 3.00 12.48
C GLY A 104 -8.73 2.28 11.37
N SER A 105 -7.84 2.96 10.63
CA SER A 105 -7.02 2.31 9.61
C SER A 105 -5.85 1.58 10.26
N ILE A 106 -5.57 0.35 9.82
CA ILE A 106 -4.34 -0.38 10.18
C ILE A 106 -3.15 0.16 9.38
N ALA A 107 -1.91 -0.25 9.69
CA ALA A 107 -0.75 0.17 8.91
C ALA A 107 -0.42 -0.81 7.79
N GLU A 108 -0.03 -0.30 6.62
CA GLU A 108 0.71 -1.06 5.61
C GLU A 108 2.06 -0.39 5.40
N VAL A 109 3.11 -1.20 5.50
CA VAL A 109 4.50 -0.76 5.47
C VAL A 109 5.30 -1.65 4.53
N VAL A 110 6.30 -1.08 3.86
CA VAL A 110 7.14 -1.79 2.88
C VAL A 110 8.61 -1.88 3.28
N SER A 111 8.96 -1.39 4.48
CA SER A 111 10.32 -1.38 5.02
C SER A 111 10.33 -1.37 6.54
N GLU A 112 11.46 -1.75 7.14
CA GLU A 112 11.68 -1.69 8.59
C GLU A 112 11.60 -0.26 9.12
N PHE A 113 12.03 0.74 8.33
CA PHE A 113 11.88 2.15 8.68
C PHE A 113 10.40 2.52 8.87
N GLU A 114 9.54 2.12 7.93
CA GLU A 114 8.11 2.38 8.04
C GLU A 114 7.45 1.56 9.16
N TYR A 115 7.91 0.32 9.38
CA TYR A 115 7.48 -0.53 10.49
C TYR A 115 7.73 0.16 11.84
N GLU A 116 8.95 0.67 12.06
CA GLU A 116 9.28 1.43 13.27
C GLU A 116 8.46 2.71 13.42
N LYS A 117 8.14 3.40 12.31
CA LYS A 117 7.24 4.55 12.37
C LYS A 117 5.81 4.16 12.75
N ALA A 118 5.31 3.02 12.27
CA ALA A 118 4.00 2.52 12.66
C ALA A 118 3.95 2.19 14.16
N ARG A 119 4.99 1.50 14.68
CA ARG A 119 5.15 1.25 16.12
C ARG A 119 5.21 2.55 16.92
N HIS A 120 5.99 3.52 16.47
CA HIS A 120 6.10 4.85 17.11
C HIS A 120 4.77 5.62 17.12
N ASN A 121 3.88 5.38 16.15
CA ASN A 121 2.52 5.93 16.13
C ASN A 121 1.51 5.10 16.93
N GLY A 122 1.96 4.08 17.68
CA GLY A 122 1.12 3.27 18.57
C GLY A 122 0.34 2.16 17.87
N VAL A 123 0.70 1.81 16.63
CA VAL A 123 0.06 0.70 15.91
C VAL A 123 0.62 -0.62 16.45
N ALA A 124 -0.26 -1.50 16.94
CA ALA A 124 0.13 -2.83 17.40
C ALA A 124 0.59 -3.70 16.23
N GLY A 125 1.60 -4.57 16.42
CA GLY A 125 2.14 -5.40 15.34
C GLY A 125 1.09 -6.21 14.59
N ARG A 126 0.11 -6.81 15.29
CA ARG A 126 -1.05 -7.51 14.68
C ARG A 126 -1.91 -6.66 13.74
N ASP A 127 -1.80 -5.35 13.83
CA ASP A 127 -2.47 -4.35 12.99
C ASP A 127 -1.48 -3.69 12.01
N ILE A 128 -0.35 -4.37 11.72
CA ILE A 128 0.61 -3.98 10.69
C ILE A 128 0.65 -5.06 9.61
N ILE A 129 0.43 -4.65 8.37
CA ILE A 129 0.75 -5.43 7.18
C ILE A 129 2.19 -5.10 6.78
N PHE A 130 3.08 -6.07 6.92
CA PHE A 130 4.47 -5.91 6.49
C PHE A 130 4.62 -6.48 5.08
N ASN A 131 4.64 -5.58 4.11
CA ASN A 131 4.80 -5.85 2.69
C ASN A 131 6.22 -5.45 2.24
N GLY A 132 6.47 -5.41 0.93
CA GLY A 132 7.72 -4.98 0.33
C GLY A 132 8.64 -6.13 -0.06
N PRO A 133 9.50 -5.93 -1.08
CA PRO A 133 10.30 -7.00 -1.68
C PRO A 133 11.54 -7.40 -0.88
N HIS A 134 11.92 -6.62 0.13
CA HIS A 134 13.11 -6.87 0.91
C HIS A 134 12.82 -6.66 2.39
N LYS A 135 12.75 -7.77 3.14
CA LYS A 135 12.63 -7.78 4.58
C LYS A 135 13.84 -8.51 5.16
N THR A 136 14.58 -7.84 6.03
CA THR A 136 15.75 -8.42 6.69
C THR A 136 15.33 -9.51 7.68
N ARG A 137 16.25 -10.42 8.02
CA ARG A 137 16.01 -11.43 9.07
C ARG A 137 15.54 -10.79 10.38
N ALA A 138 16.22 -9.74 10.84
CA ALA A 138 15.85 -9.04 12.07
C ALA A 138 14.46 -8.41 11.98
N GLY A 139 14.13 -7.80 10.83
CA GLY A 139 12.79 -7.25 10.58
C GLY A 139 11.70 -8.32 10.59
N LEU A 140 11.96 -9.49 9.99
CA LEU A 140 11.04 -10.62 10.01
C LEU A 140 10.87 -11.20 11.42
N GLU A 141 11.95 -11.41 12.17
CA GLU A 141 11.90 -11.92 13.55
C GLU A 141 11.09 -10.99 14.46
N LEU A 142 11.30 -9.67 14.33
CA LEU A 142 10.49 -8.67 15.03
C LEU A 142 9.02 -8.78 14.62
N ALA A 143 8.72 -8.77 13.32
CA ALA A 143 7.35 -8.83 12.81
C ALA A 143 6.61 -10.11 13.25
N VAL A 144 7.31 -11.25 13.27
CA VAL A 144 6.79 -12.53 13.80
C VAL A 144 6.50 -12.43 15.29
N SER A 145 7.41 -11.83 16.07
CA SER A 145 7.24 -11.67 17.51
C SER A 145 6.03 -10.80 17.86
N GLU A 146 5.79 -9.73 17.10
CA GLU A 146 4.68 -8.79 17.31
C GLU A 146 3.37 -9.22 16.62
N GLY A 147 3.39 -10.33 15.88
CA GLY A 147 2.22 -10.93 15.24
C GLY A 147 1.73 -10.20 13.98
N ALA A 148 2.62 -9.50 13.28
CA ALA A 148 2.28 -8.78 12.05
C ALA A 148 1.87 -9.68 10.90
N MET A 149 1.07 -9.12 10.00
CA MET A 149 0.62 -9.79 8.77
C MET A 149 1.73 -9.67 7.71
N ILE A 150 2.61 -10.66 7.65
CA ILE A 150 3.73 -10.67 6.72
C ILE A 150 3.27 -11.12 5.33
N GLN A 151 3.50 -10.28 4.32
CA GLN A 151 3.23 -10.59 2.92
C GLN A 151 4.52 -10.98 2.21
N VAL A 152 4.67 -12.27 1.95
CA VAL A 152 5.85 -12.86 1.31
C VAL A 152 5.88 -12.49 -0.17
N ASP A 153 6.96 -11.82 -0.57
CA ASP A 153 7.11 -11.26 -1.92
C ASP A 153 7.90 -12.17 -2.87
N ASN A 154 8.82 -13.01 -2.34
CA ASN A 154 9.71 -13.84 -3.14
C ASN A 154 10.17 -15.11 -2.40
N TRP A 155 10.92 -15.96 -3.11
CA TRP A 155 11.40 -17.25 -2.59
C TRP A 155 12.38 -17.12 -1.43
N ASP A 156 13.29 -16.15 -1.47
CA ASP A 156 14.30 -15.97 -0.43
C ASP A 156 13.63 -15.64 0.91
N GLU A 157 12.63 -14.76 0.88
CA GLU A 157 11.83 -14.42 2.06
C GLU A 157 11.03 -15.62 2.58
N LEU A 158 10.43 -16.41 1.68
CA LEU A 158 9.68 -17.61 2.07
C LEU A 158 10.58 -18.64 2.80
N LEU A 159 11.77 -18.88 2.26
CA LEU A 159 12.74 -19.82 2.83
C LEU A 159 13.31 -19.31 4.15
N LEU A 160 13.56 -18.00 4.25
CA LEU A 160 14.00 -17.36 5.48
C LEU A 160 12.95 -17.48 6.60
N LEU A 161 11.66 -17.27 6.29
CA LEU A 161 10.58 -17.46 7.25
C LEU A 161 10.43 -18.91 7.73
N ASP A 162 10.58 -19.90 6.85
CA ASP A 162 10.57 -21.32 7.27
C ASP A 162 11.77 -21.63 8.20
N THR A 163 12.92 -21.00 7.94
CA THR A 163 14.11 -21.12 8.79
C THR A 163 13.86 -20.49 10.17
N ILE A 164 13.34 -19.27 10.22
CA ILE A 164 12.96 -18.57 11.46
C ILE A 164 11.93 -19.40 12.24
N ALA A 165 10.90 -19.91 11.57
CA ALA A 165 9.86 -20.75 12.19
C ALA A 165 10.46 -22.01 12.83
N LYS A 166 11.43 -22.64 12.16
CA LYS A 166 12.14 -23.82 12.67
C LYS A 166 13.03 -23.48 13.86
N GLU A 167 13.83 -22.42 13.77
CA GLU A 167 14.74 -21.98 14.84
C GLU A 167 13.98 -21.55 16.10
N GLN A 168 12.83 -20.88 15.93
CA GLN A 168 11.99 -20.42 17.04
C GLN A 168 10.96 -21.46 17.51
N ASN A 169 10.91 -22.64 16.87
CA ASN A 169 9.92 -23.69 17.11
C ASN A 169 8.47 -23.14 17.18
N ARG A 170 8.11 -22.26 16.23
CA ARG A 170 6.84 -21.53 16.21
C ARG A 170 6.20 -21.60 14.84
N SER A 171 4.87 -21.73 14.82
CA SER A 171 4.08 -21.53 13.60
C SER A 171 3.92 -20.04 13.29
N ILE A 172 4.25 -19.65 12.06
CA ILE A 172 4.16 -18.28 11.57
C ILE A 172 3.00 -18.16 10.58
N ASP A 173 2.14 -17.18 10.82
CA ASP A 173 1.06 -16.80 9.92
C ASP A 173 1.59 -15.87 8.83
N ILE A 174 1.37 -16.23 7.57
CA ILE A 174 1.86 -15.47 6.42
C ILE A 174 0.77 -15.31 5.36
N ALA A 175 0.89 -14.29 4.53
CA ALA A 175 0.26 -14.23 3.22
C ALA A 175 1.32 -14.24 2.13
N ILE A 176 0.92 -14.53 0.90
CA ILE A 176 1.78 -14.37 -0.26
C ILE A 176 1.27 -13.23 -1.14
N ARG A 177 2.22 -12.48 -1.70
CA ARG A 177 1.93 -11.53 -2.75
C ARG A 177 1.90 -12.25 -4.10
N CYS A 178 0.88 -11.94 -4.88
CA CYS A 178 0.66 -12.49 -6.20
C CYS A 178 0.62 -11.36 -7.23
N TRP A 179 1.29 -11.56 -8.36
CA TRP A 179 1.01 -10.78 -9.57
C TRP A 179 0.15 -11.60 -10.52
N LEU A 180 -0.68 -10.89 -11.28
CA LEU A 180 -1.64 -11.47 -12.22
C LEU A 180 -1.94 -10.49 -13.34
N ASP A 181 -2.44 -11.00 -14.46
CA ASP A 181 -3.00 -10.18 -15.51
C ASP A 181 -4.44 -9.76 -15.15
N ALA A 182 -4.64 -8.49 -14.80
CA ALA A 182 -5.95 -7.95 -14.46
C ALA A 182 -6.70 -7.38 -15.68
N GLY A 183 -6.26 -7.68 -16.91
CA GLY A 183 -6.83 -7.10 -18.14
C GLY A 183 -6.36 -5.66 -18.40
N ILE A 184 -5.27 -5.24 -17.75
CA ILE A 184 -4.68 -3.91 -17.86
C ILE A 184 -3.19 -4.02 -18.18
N GLN A 185 -2.66 -3.04 -18.93
CA GLN A 185 -1.26 -3.03 -19.38
C GLN A 185 -0.51 -1.79 -18.88
N PRO A 186 0.78 -1.93 -18.50
CA PRO A 186 1.53 -3.18 -18.41
C PRO A 186 1.09 -4.05 -17.22
N VAL A 187 1.22 -5.37 -17.34
CA VAL A 187 1.03 -6.29 -16.21
C VAL A 187 2.08 -5.99 -15.13
N TRP A 188 1.64 -5.85 -13.89
CA TRP A 188 2.50 -5.47 -12.77
C TRP A 188 3.21 -6.68 -12.14
N SER A 189 4.17 -7.27 -12.88
CA SER A 189 4.81 -8.55 -12.53
C SER A 189 6.14 -8.47 -11.78
N LYS A 190 6.59 -7.26 -11.40
CA LYS A 190 7.90 -7.08 -10.75
C LYS A 190 8.03 -7.76 -9.38
N PHE A 191 6.92 -7.95 -8.68
CA PHE A 191 6.91 -8.35 -7.28
C PHE A 191 5.85 -9.43 -7.02
N GLY A 192 6.13 -10.32 -6.08
CA GLY A 192 5.24 -11.45 -5.79
C GLY A 192 5.42 -12.61 -6.76
N PHE A 193 4.58 -13.63 -6.55
CA PHE A 193 4.56 -14.85 -7.34
C PHE A 193 3.48 -14.81 -8.43
N GLY A 194 3.81 -15.25 -9.63
CA GLY A 194 2.85 -15.23 -10.74
C GLY A 194 1.73 -16.25 -10.58
N VAL A 195 0.48 -15.81 -10.74
CA VAL A 195 -0.69 -16.72 -10.73
C VAL A 195 -0.70 -17.56 -12.01
N GLU A 196 -0.58 -16.92 -13.18
CA GLU A 196 -0.65 -17.56 -14.49
C GLU A 196 0.57 -18.44 -14.78
N THR A 197 1.74 -18.10 -14.23
CA THR A 197 2.97 -18.92 -14.36
C THR A 197 2.96 -20.14 -13.45
N GLY A 198 1.95 -20.28 -12.58
CA GLY A 198 1.86 -21.32 -11.57
C GLY A 198 2.84 -21.15 -10.40
N GLU A 199 3.60 -20.06 -10.37
CA GLU A 199 4.59 -19.81 -9.32
C GLU A 199 3.93 -19.60 -7.95
N ALA A 200 2.80 -18.87 -7.90
CA ALA A 200 2.02 -18.71 -6.68
C ALA A 200 1.59 -20.07 -6.11
N TRP A 201 1.18 -21.00 -6.99
CA TRP A 201 0.84 -22.36 -6.57
C TRP A 201 2.04 -23.14 -6.04
N ARG A 202 3.23 -22.98 -6.64
CA ARG A 202 4.46 -23.59 -6.12
C ARG A 202 4.82 -23.06 -4.73
N ALA A 203 4.66 -21.75 -4.50
CA ALA A 203 4.87 -21.15 -3.17
C ALA A 203 3.89 -21.74 -2.14
N ILE A 204 2.62 -21.87 -2.49
CA ILE A 204 1.58 -22.50 -1.64
C ILE A 204 1.95 -23.95 -1.30
N ARG A 205 2.37 -24.75 -2.30
CA ARG A 205 2.85 -26.11 -2.07
C ARG A 205 4.02 -26.16 -1.09
N ARG A 206 5.00 -25.26 -1.25
CA ARG A 206 6.15 -25.15 -0.34
C ARG A 206 5.74 -24.81 1.09
N ILE A 207 4.70 -24.00 1.25
CA ILE A 207 4.09 -23.71 2.56
C ILE A 207 3.45 -24.97 3.15
N ALA A 208 2.75 -25.78 2.35
CA ALA A 208 2.16 -27.03 2.82
C ALA A 208 3.24 -28.03 3.29
N GLU A 209 4.35 -28.10 2.56
CA GLU A 209 5.52 -28.92 2.90
C GLU A 209 6.25 -28.46 4.17
N SER A 210 5.95 -27.24 4.68
CA SER A 210 6.50 -26.76 5.96
C SER A 210 5.94 -27.50 7.18
N LYS A 211 4.96 -28.40 7.00
CA LYS A 211 4.35 -29.21 8.06
C LYS A 211 3.85 -28.38 9.25
N GLY A 212 3.20 -27.25 8.94
CA GLY A 212 2.56 -26.37 9.94
C GLY A 212 3.48 -25.29 10.54
N ARG A 213 4.75 -25.24 10.15
CA ARG A 213 5.65 -24.12 10.52
C ARG A 213 5.21 -22.81 9.87
N LEU A 214 4.75 -22.86 8.63
CA LEU A 214 4.13 -21.73 7.95
C LEU A 214 2.65 -22.00 7.73
N ARG A 215 1.81 -21.01 8.02
CA ARG A 215 0.35 -21.07 7.85
C ARG A 215 -0.09 -19.96 6.92
N LEU A 216 -0.61 -20.33 5.76
CA LEU A 216 -1.15 -19.36 4.81
C LEU A 216 -2.47 -18.82 5.36
N GLN A 217 -2.55 -17.50 5.56
CA GLN A 217 -3.75 -16.81 6.05
C GLN A 217 -4.44 -15.97 4.98
N GLY A 218 -3.74 -15.60 3.91
CA GLY A 218 -4.34 -14.75 2.89
C GLY A 218 -3.51 -14.61 1.64
N LEU A 219 -4.10 -13.94 0.65
CA LEU A 219 -3.46 -13.58 -0.61
C LEU A 219 -3.49 -12.07 -0.78
N HIS A 220 -2.42 -11.51 -1.33
CA HIS A 220 -2.32 -10.11 -1.67
C HIS A 220 -2.02 -9.92 -3.16
N THR A 221 -2.61 -8.92 -3.81
CA THR A 221 -2.13 -8.43 -5.11
C THR A 221 -2.12 -6.92 -5.15
N HIS A 222 -1.25 -6.36 -6.00
CA HIS A 222 -1.24 -4.96 -6.36
C HIS A 222 -1.18 -4.89 -7.89
N ILE A 223 -2.31 -4.60 -8.51
CA ILE A 223 -2.47 -4.61 -9.97
C ILE A 223 -1.92 -3.36 -10.66
N GLY A 224 -1.43 -2.38 -9.91
CA GLY A 224 -0.80 -1.16 -10.40
C GLY A 224 -1.27 0.09 -9.67
N THR A 225 -0.77 1.24 -10.11
CA THR A 225 -1.18 2.56 -9.60
C THR A 225 -2.06 3.27 -10.62
N TYR A 226 -3.06 4.02 -10.16
CA TYR A 226 -4.01 4.76 -11.00
C TYR A 226 -4.92 3.88 -11.87
N ILE A 227 -5.40 2.75 -11.32
CA ILE A 227 -6.38 1.91 -12.01
C ILE A 227 -7.75 2.58 -11.92
N LEU A 228 -8.22 3.11 -13.04
CA LEU A 228 -9.52 3.79 -13.14
C LEU A 228 -10.66 2.84 -13.48
N GLU A 229 -10.34 1.66 -14.00
CA GLU A 229 -11.26 0.68 -14.54
C GLU A 229 -11.64 -0.33 -13.43
N PRO A 230 -12.87 -0.30 -12.89
CA PRO A 230 -13.27 -1.20 -11.80
C PRO A 230 -13.25 -2.68 -12.21
N SER A 231 -13.45 -2.98 -13.49
CA SER A 231 -13.43 -4.35 -14.00
C SER A 231 -12.08 -5.04 -13.81
N ALA A 232 -10.97 -4.30 -13.76
CA ALA A 232 -9.65 -4.86 -13.46
C ALA A 232 -9.57 -5.44 -12.03
N TYR A 233 -10.18 -4.77 -11.05
CA TYR A 233 -10.26 -5.29 -9.68
C TYR A 233 -11.18 -6.50 -9.57
N LYS A 234 -12.24 -6.57 -10.39
CA LYS A 234 -13.09 -7.77 -10.49
C LYS A 234 -12.27 -8.97 -10.97
N VAL A 235 -11.54 -8.82 -12.09
CA VAL A 235 -10.69 -9.90 -12.63
C VAL A 235 -9.64 -10.35 -11.61
N ALA A 236 -9.00 -9.40 -10.92
CA ALA A 236 -8.02 -9.70 -9.88
C ALA A 236 -8.63 -10.48 -8.70
N ALA A 237 -9.80 -10.05 -8.23
CA ALA A 237 -10.52 -10.73 -7.16
C ALA A 237 -10.93 -12.15 -7.57
N GLU A 238 -11.50 -12.33 -8.76
CA GLU A 238 -11.89 -13.64 -9.29
C GLU A 238 -10.70 -14.60 -9.34
N LYS A 239 -9.56 -14.18 -9.91
CA LYS A 239 -8.36 -15.01 -10.00
C LYS A 239 -7.81 -15.43 -8.63
N LEU A 240 -7.80 -14.52 -7.66
CA LEU A 240 -7.34 -14.85 -6.31
C LEU A 240 -8.34 -15.73 -5.55
N ILE A 241 -9.65 -15.53 -5.73
CA ILE A 241 -10.69 -16.40 -5.16
C ILE A 241 -10.53 -17.83 -5.71
N THR A 242 -10.34 -17.99 -7.02
CA THR A 242 -10.06 -19.31 -7.62
C THR A 242 -8.84 -19.97 -6.98
N LEU A 243 -7.78 -19.20 -6.69
CA LEU A 243 -6.59 -19.71 -5.99
C LEU A 243 -6.90 -20.10 -4.53
N MET A 244 -7.74 -19.33 -3.82
CA MET A 244 -8.22 -19.66 -2.48
C MET A 244 -9.05 -20.95 -2.46
N GLU A 245 -9.95 -21.13 -3.44
CA GLU A 245 -10.76 -22.33 -3.59
C GLU A 245 -9.89 -23.55 -3.83
N ARG A 246 -8.86 -23.43 -4.68
CA ARG A 246 -7.88 -24.49 -4.91
C ARG A 246 -7.12 -24.86 -3.63
N CYS A 247 -6.79 -23.90 -2.77
CA CYS A 247 -6.18 -24.16 -1.46
C CYS A 247 -7.13 -24.93 -0.53
N ARG A 248 -8.41 -24.57 -0.52
CA ARG A 248 -9.45 -25.25 0.24
C ARG A 248 -9.61 -26.70 -0.23
N GLU A 249 -9.66 -26.94 -1.53
CA GLU A 249 -9.81 -28.28 -2.10
C GLU A 249 -8.58 -29.17 -1.88
N SER A 250 -7.38 -28.62 -2.05
CA SER A 250 -6.14 -29.40 -1.96
C SER A 250 -5.68 -29.67 -0.54
N TYR A 251 -5.95 -28.74 0.39
CA TYR A 251 -5.38 -28.76 1.74
C TYR A 251 -6.40 -28.55 2.87
N GLY A 252 -7.68 -28.29 2.55
CA GLY A 252 -8.69 -27.95 3.55
C GLY A 252 -8.52 -26.55 4.15
N TRP A 253 -7.67 -25.70 3.58
CA TRP A 253 -7.35 -24.39 4.15
C TRP A 253 -8.42 -23.36 3.81
N SER A 254 -8.99 -22.73 4.84
CA SER A 254 -9.84 -21.55 4.68
C SER A 254 -9.00 -20.29 4.95
N LEU A 255 -8.60 -19.61 3.88
CA LEU A 255 -7.84 -18.37 4.00
C LEU A 255 -8.74 -17.25 4.54
N ARG A 256 -8.21 -16.46 5.47
CA ARG A 256 -8.94 -15.47 6.26
C ARG A 256 -9.18 -14.15 5.52
N TYR A 257 -8.28 -13.79 4.61
CA TYR A 257 -8.38 -12.50 3.94
C TYR A 257 -7.84 -12.50 2.50
N LEU A 258 -8.37 -11.55 1.74
CA LEU A 258 -7.94 -11.17 0.41
C LEU A 258 -7.59 -9.68 0.42
N ASN A 259 -6.38 -9.32 -0.01
CA ASN A 259 -5.91 -7.94 -0.06
C ASN A 259 -5.68 -7.51 -1.51
N LEU A 260 -6.54 -6.64 -2.05
CA LEU A 260 -6.47 -6.15 -3.44
C LEU A 260 -5.53 -4.94 -3.64
N GLY A 261 -4.75 -4.57 -2.61
CA GLY A 261 -3.78 -3.49 -2.69
C GLY A 261 -4.41 -2.11 -2.72
N GLU A 262 -3.77 -1.18 -3.43
CA GLU A 262 -4.20 0.21 -3.47
C GLU A 262 -5.44 0.34 -4.36
N ILE A 263 -6.51 0.90 -3.80
CA ILE A 263 -7.70 1.32 -4.54
C ILE A 263 -7.71 2.84 -4.51
N ARG A 264 -7.39 3.48 -5.65
CA ARG A 264 -7.41 4.93 -5.77
C ARG A 264 -8.40 5.36 -6.83
N ARG A 265 -9.54 5.91 -6.39
CA ARG A 265 -10.45 6.65 -7.26
C ARG A 265 -9.87 8.05 -7.48
N SER A 266 -9.64 8.45 -8.73
CA SER A 266 -9.43 9.87 -9.02
C SER A 266 -10.80 10.55 -9.07
N HIS A 267 -10.98 11.59 -8.26
CA HIS A 267 -12.12 12.49 -8.42
C HIS A 267 -11.91 13.24 -9.74
N ARG A 268 -12.56 12.81 -10.82
CA ARG A 268 -13.16 13.80 -11.71
C ARG A 268 -14.40 14.30 -10.98
N GLN A 269 -14.53 15.61 -10.80
CA GLN A 269 -15.86 16.20 -10.64
C GLN A 269 -16.70 15.62 -11.78
N CYS A 270 -17.77 14.89 -11.46
CA CYS A 270 -18.88 14.81 -12.40
C CYS A 270 -19.27 16.27 -12.67
N PRO A 271 -19.32 16.72 -13.93
CA PRO A 271 -20.13 17.88 -14.22
C PRO A 271 -21.55 17.52 -13.77
N GLU A 272 -22.10 18.30 -12.85
CA GLU A 272 -23.54 18.36 -12.63
C GLU A 272 -24.16 18.72 -13.99
N HIS A 273 -24.57 17.72 -14.76
CA HIS A 273 -25.48 17.95 -15.87
C HIS A 273 -26.87 18.13 -15.26
N THR A 274 -27.22 19.40 -15.09
CA THR A 274 -28.53 19.99 -15.35
C THR A 274 -29.69 19.02 -15.37
N ALA A 275 -30.52 19.11 -14.33
CA ALA A 275 -31.92 18.78 -14.40
C ALA A 275 -32.58 19.60 -15.54
N THR A 276 -33.10 18.87 -16.53
CA THR A 276 -34.37 19.07 -17.24
C THR A 276 -34.68 17.81 -18.00
#